data_AF-X5R4D3-F1
#
_entry.id   AF-X5R4D3-F1
#
_cell.length_a   1.000
_cell.length_b   1.000
_cell.length_c   1.000
_cell.angle_alpha   90.00
_cell.angle_beta   90.00
_cell.angle_gamma   90.00
#
_symmetry.space_group_name_H-M   'P 1'
#
loop_
_entity.id
_entity.type
_entity.pdbx_description
1 polymer ?
#
loop_
_entity_poly.entity_id
_entity_poly.type
_entity_poly.pdbx_seq_one_letter_code
_entity_poly.pdbx_strand_id
1 'polypeptide(L)'
;MVVEEAEATLRALGERGDTIKRMHRSLTVHGLEKGTADYVLAAEKIDAPVIGRLLERGLDDERRGAAYAIVDGIDGRTHHIRFHDPDAAGDSDPGSVVELCRDASANGGGRVTLAVRSDLSIEQQVHASGATWLDRQLVAREPAEFGDGGFGRDVRQALQDRVDHLVSRDLARREGQRVILVRNLIDTLHDHEVESLGARLAAETGLSFTKAANGDHVAGIYRRRFSLASGRLAMIDNGLEFKLVPWSPSLEKRLGNQVIGVVCSDTGGVDWNLGKKRGIGL
;
A
#
# COMPACT_ATOMS: atom_id res chain seq x y z
N MET A 1 2.25 -45.20 -13.71
CA MET A 1 1.00 -44.57 -13.24
C MET A 1 0.97 -44.44 -11.71
N VAL A 2 0.89 -45.52 -10.93
CA VAL A 2 0.81 -45.44 -9.43
C VAL A 2 2.04 -44.77 -8.78
N VAL A 3 3.25 -45.01 -9.30
CA VAL A 3 4.49 -44.40 -8.76
C VAL A 3 4.56 -42.89 -9.02
N GLU A 4 4.02 -42.43 -10.16
CA GLU A 4 4.06 -41.02 -10.57
C GLU A 4 3.03 -40.18 -9.81
N GLU A 5 1.84 -40.74 -9.53
CA GLU A 5 0.85 -40.14 -8.64
C GLU A 5 1.34 -40.07 -7.18
N ALA A 6 2.04 -41.12 -6.71
CA ALA A 6 2.63 -41.13 -5.38
C ALA A 6 3.76 -40.08 -5.24
N GLU A 7 4.62 -39.94 -6.24
CA GLU A 7 5.68 -38.92 -6.25
C GLU A 7 5.10 -37.50 -6.25
N ALA A 8 4.10 -37.23 -7.09
CA ALA A 8 3.42 -35.94 -7.15
C ALA A 8 2.76 -35.59 -5.80
N THR A 9 2.12 -36.57 -5.15
CA THR A 9 1.47 -36.39 -3.85
C THR A 9 2.48 -36.11 -2.75
N LEU A 10 3.59 -36.85 -2.69
CA LEU A 10 4.65 -36.64 -1.71
C LEU A 10 5.32 -35.28 -1.88
N ARG A 11 5.55 -34.84 -3.12
CA ARG A 11 6.06 -33.49 -3.42
C ARG A 11 5.10 -32.41 -2.91
N ALA A 12 3.80 -32.53 -3.20
CA ALA A 12 2.79 -31.58 -2.73
C ALA A 12 2.71 -31.53 -1.19
N LEU A 13 2.85 -32.66 -0.50
CA LEU A 13 2.91 -32.71 0.97
C LEU A 13 4.17 -32.03 1.53
N GLY A 14 5.32 -32.22 0.87
CA GLY A 14 6.57 -31.53 1.21
C GLY A 14 6.45 -30.02 1.09
N GLU A 15 5.98 -29.54 -0.07
CA GLU A 15 5.76 -28.11 -0.34
C GLU A 15 4.78 -27.49 0.65
N ARG A 16 3.72 -28.22 1.02
CA ARG A 16 2.76 -27.78 2.04
C ARG A 16 3.43 -27.66 3.40
N GLY A 17 4.23 -28.66 3.79
CA GLY A 17 4.98 -28.65 5.05
C GLY A 17 5.95 -27.48 5.15
N ASP A 18 6.68 -27.18 4.08
CA ASP A 18 7.62 -26.06 4.04
C ASP A 18 6.92 -24.70 4.09
N THR A 19 5.75 -24.58 3.43
CA THR A 19 4.91 -23.38 3.54
C THR A 19 4.44 -23.14 4.98
N ILE A 20 3.97 -24.19 5.67
CA ILE A 20 3.53 -24.09 7.07
C ILE A 20 4.68 -23.69 7.99
N LYS A 21 5.87 -24.29 7.81
CA LYS A 21 7.07 -23.91 8.58
C LYS A 21 7.45 -22.45 8.34
N ARG A 22 7.33 -21.96 7.11
CA ARG A 22 7.59 -20.56 6.77
C ARG A 22 6.61 -19.62 7.46
N MET A 23 5.31 -19.89 7.35
CA MET A 23 4.28 -19.10 8.04
C MET A 23 4.50 -19.05 9.55
N HIS A 24 4.76 -20.21 10.16
CA HIS A 24 5.04 -20.29 11.59
C HIS A 24 6.24 -19.43 12.00
N ARG A 25 7.34 -19.51 11.24
CA ARG A 25 8.53 -18.67 11.48
C ARG A 25 8.21 -17.18 11.35
N SER A 26 7.51 -16.80 10.29
CA SER A 26 7.12 -15.42 10.02
C SER A 26 6.28 -14.84 11.16
N LEU A 27 5.28 -15.59 11.62
CA LEU A 27 4.41 -15.22 12.73
C LEU A 27 5.20 -15.10 14.04
N THR A 28 6.10 -16.05 14.31
CA THR A 28 6.96 -16.03 15.53
C THR A 28 7.85 -14.79 15.56
N VAL A 29 8.46 -14.42 14.42
CA VAL A 29 9.29 -13.20 14.29
C VAL A 29 8.50 -11.94 14.60
N HIS A 30 7.22 -11.92 14.25
CA HIS A 30 6.31 -10.79 14.51
C HIS A 30 5.57 -10.91 15.85
N GLY A 31 5.90 -11.90 16.69
CA GLY A 31 5.29 -12.10 18.01
C GLY A 31 3.81 -12.50 17.95
N LEU A 32 3.36 -13.06 16.82
CA LEU A 32 1.97 -13.46 16.61
C LEU A 32 1.80 -14.95 16.90
N GLU A 33 0.91 -15.29 17.82
CA GLU A 33 0.51 -16.68 18.08
C GLU A 33 -0.82 -16.96 17.37
N LYS A 34 -0.78 -17.84 16.37
CA LYS A 34 -1.98 -18.30 15.65
C LYS A 34 -1.99 -19.81 15.50
N GLY A 35 -3.19 -20.39 15.56
CA GLY A 35 -3.36 -21.81 15.31
C GLY A 35 -3.16 -22.13 13.83
N THR A 36 -2.68 -23.34 13.52
CA THR A 36 -2.56 -23.79 12.11
C THR A 36 -3.92 -23.86 11.40
N ALA A 37 -5.04 -23.91 12.15
CA ALA A 37 -6.39 -23.82 11.60
C ALA A 37 -6.68 -22.46 10.94
N ASP A 38 -5.95 -21.41 11.33
CA ASP A 38 -6.11 -20.06 10.80
C ASP A 38 -5.23 -19.82 9.56
N TYR A 39 -4.48 -20.84 9.10
CA TYR A 39 -3.59 -20.71 7.95
C TYR A 39 -4.30 -21.02 6.64
N VAL A 40 -4.16 -20.11 5.68
CA VAL A 40 -4.64 -20.26 4.31
C VAL A 40 -3.41 -20.34 3.40
N LEU A 41 -3.11 -21.53 2.86
CA LEU A 41 -1.85 -21.81 2.17
C LEU A 41 -1.84 -21.46 0.66
N ALA A 42 -3.02 -21.19 0.10
CA ALA A 42 -3.25 -20.92 -1.31
C ALA A 42 -4.29 -19.80 -1.49
N ALA A 43 -4.06 -18.66 -0.85
CA ALA A 43 -5.00 -17.54 -0.89
C ALA A 43 -5.15 -16.96 -2.31
N GLU A 44 -4.17 -17.18 -3.20
CA GLU A 44 -4.26 -16.86 -4.63
C GLU A 44 -5.34 -17.65 -5.38
N LYS A 45 -6.04 -18.59 -4.73
CA LYS A 45 -7.17 -19.35 -5.28
C LYS A 45 -8.53 -18.97 -4.66
N ILE A 46 -8.56 -18.02 -3.72
CA ILE A 46 -9.78 -17.56 -3.06
C ILE A 46 -10.37 -16.34 -3.79
N ASP A 47 -11.67 -16.36 -4.06
CA ASP A 47 -12.33 -15.27 -4.79
C ASP A 47 -12.62 -14.04 -3.91
N ALA A 48 -12.64 -14.19 -2.59
CA ALA A 48 -12.82 -13.08 -1.65
C ALA A 48 -11.56 -12.18 -1.58
N PRO A 49 -11.73 -10.85 -1.48
CA PRO A 49 -10.61 -9.93 -1.31
C PRO A 49 -9.92 -10.18 0.02
N VAL A 50 -8.58 -10.27 -0.01
CA VAL A 50 -7.76 -10.44 1.20
C VAL A 50 -7.10 -9.13 1.52
N ILE A 51 -7.54 -8.46 2.59
CA ILE A 51 -6.91 -7.24 3.12
C ILE A 51 -6.19 -7.61 4.42
N GLY A 52 -4.99 -7.09 4.63
CA GLY A 52 -4.26 -7.37 5.86
C GLY A 52 -2.92 -6.66 5.98
N ARG A 53 -2.23 -6.93 7.09
CA ARG A 53 -0.84 -6.48 7.32
C ARG A 53 0.12 -7.45 6.65
N LEU A 54 1.04 -6.91 5.84
CA LEU A 54 2.13 -7.70 5.27
C LEU A 54 3.10 -8.11 6.38
N LEU A 55 3.31 -9.42 6.58
CA LEU A 55 4.31 -9.93 7.52
C LEU A 55 5.64 -10.19 6.82
N GLU A 56 5.59 -10.80 5.64
CA GLU A 56 6.79 -11.20 4.92
C GLU A 56 6.50 -11.30 3.43
N ARG A 57 7.53 -11.04 2.62
CA ARG A 57 7.55 -11.34 1.19
C ARG A 57 8.89 -11.91 0.80
N GLY A 58 8.92 -12.71 -0.25
CA GLY A 58 10.16 -13.29 -0.75
C GLY A 58 10.00 -13.96 -2.10
N LEU A 59 11.10 -14.51 -2.60
CA LEU A 59 11.15 -15.33 -3.81
C LEU A 59 11.18 -16.80 -3.40
N ASP A 60 10.39 -17.64 -4.08
CA ASP A 60 10.37 -19.09 -3.86
C ASP A 60 11.49 -19.81 -4.63
N ASP A 61 11.90 -19.32 -5.80
CA ASP A 61 12.98 -19.90 -6.61
C ASP A 61 13.57 -18.87 -7.60
N GLU A 62 14.89 -18.61 -7.50
CA GLU A 62 15.64 -17.69 -8.37
C GLU A 62 15.57 -18.09 -9.86
N ARG A 63 15.25 -19.35 -10.17
CA ARG A 63 15.17 -19.86 -11.55
C ARG A 63 13.78 -19.76 -12.19
N ARG A 64 12.71 -19.61 -11.40
CA ARG A 64 11.32 -19.56 -11.90
C ARG A 64 10.64 -18.22 -11.68
N GLY A 65 11.21 -17.34 -10.85
CA GLY A 65 10.68 -16.00 -10.59
C GLY A 65 9.38 -15.98 -9.78
N ALA A 66 8.95 -17.09 -9.19
CA ALA A 66 7.76 -17.11 -8.35
C ALA A 66 8.03 -16.35 -7.04
N ALA A 67 7.18 -15.39 -6.70
CA ALA A 67 7.22 -14.67 -5.42
C ALA A 67 6.12 -15.17 -4.50
N TYR A 68 6.27 -14.90 -3.21
CA TYR A 68 5.23 -15.13 -2.22
C TYR A 68 5.09 -13.94 -1.27
N ALA A 69 3.92 -13.85 -0.65
CA ALA A 69 3.66 -12.96 0.48
C ALA A 69 2.91 -13.72 1.58
N ILE A 70 3.17 -13.32 2.83
CA ILE A 70 2.44 -13.77 4.01
C ILE A 70 1.73 -12.55 4.59
N VAL A 71 0.41 -12.62 4.65
CA VAL A 71 -0.46 -11.52 5.08
C VAL A 71 -1.27 -11.95 6.29
N ASP A 72 -1.21 -11.14 7.34
CA ASP A 72 -2.09 -11.25 8.51
C ASP A 72 -3.42 -10.54 8.18
N GLY A 73 -4.44 -11.33 7.84
CA GLY A 73 -5.69 -10.84 7.30
C GLY A 73 -6.59 -10.20 8.36
N ILE A 74 -7.36 -9.19 7.93
CA ILE A 74 -8.39 -8.57 8.76
C ILE A 74 -9.53 -9.55 9.09
N ASP A 75 -9.64 -10.67 8.37
CA ASP A 75 -10.56 -11.78 8.63
C ASP A 75 -10.11 -12.68 9.80
N GLY A 76 -8.95 -12.36 10.42
CA GLY A 76 -8.36 -13.12 11.52
C GLY A 76 -7.47 -14.27 11.06
N ARG A 77 -7.41 -14.58 9.77
CA ARG A 77 -6.60 -15.67 9.20
C ARG A 77 -5.24 -15.17 8.74
N THR A 78 -4.29 -16.08 8.53
CA THR A 78 -3.00 -15.76 7.91
C THR A 78 -2.94 -16.40 6.54
N HIS A 79 -2.67 -15.58 5.54
CA HIS A 79 -2.76 -15.94 4.13
C HIS A 79 -1.35 -16.03 3.55
N HIS A 80 -0.98 -17.20 3.06
CA HIS A 80 0.15 -17.36 2.16
C HIS A 80 -0.36 -17.26 0.72
N ILE A 81 0.23 -16.35 -0.03
CA ILE A 81 -0.15 -16.00 -1.39
C ILE A 81 1.04 -16.28 -2.29
N ARG A 82 0.83 -17.04 -3.37
CA ARG A 82 1.85 -17.23 -4.41
C ARG A 82 1.57 -16.36 -5.63
N PHE A 83 2.63 -15.80 -6.19
CA PHE A 83 2.61 -14.99 -7.40
C PHE A 83 3.46 -15.65 -8.48
N HIS A 84 2.93 -15.70 -9.70
CA HIS A 84 3.67 -16.16 -10.87
C HIS A 84 4.71 -15.15 -11.36
N ASP A 85 4.47 -13.86 -11.09
CA ASP A 85 5.33 -12.75 -11.47
C ASP A 85 5.88 -12.11 -10.19
N PRO A 86 7.21 -11.94 -10.06
CA PRO A 86 7.78 -11.38 -8.85
C PRO A 86 7.36 -9.93 -8.61
N ASP A 87 7.09 -9.16 -9.67
CA ASP A 87 6.64 -7.77 -9.56
C ASP A 87 5.20 -7.68 -9.02
N ALA A 88 4.43 -8.76 -9.10
CA ALA A 88 3.05 -8.80 -8.62
C ALA A 88 2.94 -8.83 -7.09
N ALA A 89 4.02 -9.17 -6.37
CA ALA A 89 4.05 -9.14 -4.91
C ALA A 89 4.18 -7.70 -4.33
N GLY A 90 4.38 -6.70 -5.17
CA GLY A 90 4.54 -5.30 -4.76
C GLY A 90 5.91 -5.01 -4.12
N ASP A 91 6.14 -3.73 -3.79
CA ASP A 91 7.43 -3.22 -3.29
C ASP A 91 7.42 -2.79 -1.81
N SER A 92 6.30 -2.94 -1.09
CA SER A 92 6.13 -2.43 0.28
C SER A 92 6.92 -3.19 1.34
N ASP A 93 7.18 -2.51 2.45
CA ASP A 93 7.85 -3.08 3.62
C ASP A 93 6.89 -3.88 4.51
N PRO A 94 7.37 -4.87 5.28
CA PRO A 94 6.59 -5.52 6.32
C PRO A 94 5.96 -4.50 7.28
N GLY A 95 4.72 -4.76 7.70
CA GLY A 95 3.88 -3.84 8.48
C GLY A 95 2.88 -3.06 7.63
N SER A 96 3.13 -2.89 6.34
CA SER A 96 2.22 -2.19 5.41
C SER A 96 0.85 -2.87 5.32
N VAL A 97 -0.20 -2.08 5.06
CA VAL A 97 -1.54 -2.60 4.77
C VAL A 97 -1.65 -2.88 3.27
N VAL A 98 -1.95 -4.11 2.92
CA VAL A 98 -2.00 -4.61 1.54
C VAL A 98 -3.35 -5.27 1.25
N GLU A 99 -3.68 -5.32 -0.04
CA GLU A 99 -4.87 -6.01 -0.55
C GLU A 99 -4.51 -6.92 -1.72
N LEU A 100 -5.04 -8.14 -1.68
CA LEU A 100 -4.98 -9.07 -2.79
C LEU A 100 -6.01 -8.70 -3.84
N CYS A 101 -5.54 -8.16 -4.96
CA CYS A 101 -6.36 -7.79 -6.10
C CYS A 101 -6.31 -8.88 -7.17
N ARG A 102 -7.44 -9.15 -7.80
CA ARG A 102 -7.50 -9.94 -9.03
C ARG A 102 -7.81 -9.02 -10.20
N ASP A 103 -7.01 -9.13 -11.24
CA ASP A 103 -7.35 -8.51 -12.52
C ASP A 103 -8.34 -9.40 -13.26
N ALA A 104 -9.60 -8.97 -13.29
CA ALA A 104 -10.68 -9.63 -14.02
C ALA A 104 -10.55 -9.50 -15.55
N SER A 105 -9.68 -8.59 -16.04
CA SER A 105 -9.48 -8.33 -17.46
C SER A 105 -8.43 -9.26 -18.11
N ALA A 106 -7.71 -10.07 -17.33
CA ALA A 106 -6.70 -10.98 -17.84
C ALA A 106 -7.33 -12.30 -18.31
N ASN A 107 -7.43 -12.50 -19.64
CA ASN A 107 -7.88 -13.77 -20.23
C ASN A 107 -6.97 -14.93 -19.79
N GLY A 108 -7.54 -15.92 -19.07
CA GLY A 108 -6.88 -17.21 -18.82
C GLY A 108 -6.38 -17.50 -17.40
N GLY A 109 -7.11 -17.06 -16.38
CA GLY A 109 -6.80 -17.30 -14.96
C GLY A 109 -6.32 -16.02 -14.30
N GLY A 110 -7.25 -15.28 -13.69
CA GLY A 110 -7.06 -13.88 -13.27
C GLY A 110 -5.72 -13.65 -12.58
N ARG A 111 -4.93 -12.71 -13.13
CA ARG A 111 -3.63 -12.35 -12.58
C ARG A 111 -3.86 -11.74 -11.21
N VAL A 112 -3.18 -12.30 -10.21
CA VAL A 112 -3.26 -11.85 -8.83
C VAL A 112 -2.12 -10.88 -8.57
N THR A 113 -2.41 -9.75 -7.94
CA THR A 113 -1.42 -8.74 -7.55
C THR A 113 -1.66 -8.30 -6.10
N LEU A 114 -0.59 -7.91 -5.42
CA LEU A 114 -0.65 -7.35 -4.08
C LEU A 114 -0.58 -5.82 -4.19
N ALA A 115 -1.72 -5.17 -3.98
CA ALA A 115 -1.82 -3.72 -4.00
C ALA A 115 -1.53 -3.15 -2.60
N VAL A 116 -0.67 -2.14 -2.54
CA VAL A 116 -0.39 -1.42 -1.29
C VAL A 116 -1.52 -0.43 -1.02
N ARG A 117 -2.22 -0.60 0.09
CA ARG A 117 -3.28 0.33 0.55
C ARG A 117 -2.72 1.39 1.49
N SER A 118 -1.69 1.06 2.27
CA SER A 118 -0.89 2.02 3.04
C SER A 118 0.51 1.46 3.27
N ASP A 119 1.54 2.28 3.05
CA ASP A 119 2.93 1.95 3.41
C ASP A 119 3.16 2.02 4.94
N LEU A 120 2.21 2.58 5.71
CA LEU A 120 2.32 2.72 7.17
C LEU A 120 1.70 1.52 7.89
N SER A 121 2.30 1.14 9.02
CA SER A 121 1.71 0.17 9.94
C SER A 121 0.41 0.72 10.55
N ILE A 122 -0.46 -0.17 11.03
CA ILE A 122 -1.76 0.25 11.58
C ILE A 122 -1.59 1.17 12.80
N GLU A 123 -0.56 0.93 13.60
CA GLU A 123 -0.20 1.71 14.78
C GLU A 123 0.30 3.10 14.37
N GLN A 124 1.11 3.20 13.31
CA GLN A 124 1.57 4.47 12.77
C GLN A 124 0.41 5.30 12.17
N GLN A 125 -0.59 4.64 11.58
CA GLN A 125 -1.75 5.32 11.01
C GLN A 125 -2.60 6.04 12.08
N VAL A 126 -2.66 5.54 13.32
CA VAL A 126 -3.43 6.17 14.40
C VAL A 126 -3.03 7.64 14.59
N HIS A 127 -1.72 7.92 14.58
CA HIS A 127 -1.16 9.24 14.85
C HIS A 127 -0.70 10.00 13.60
N ALA A 128 -0.96 9.46 12.41
CA ALA A 128 -0.53 10.07 11.17
C ALA A 128 -1.21 11.43 10.95
N SER A 129 -0.45 12.43 10.52
CA SER A 129 -1.00 13.75 10.20
C SER A 129 -1.87 13.75 8.93
N GLY A 130 -1.63 12.81 8.01
CA GLY A 130 -2.32 12.70 6.74
C GLY A 130 -3.45 11.69 6.68
N ALA A 131 -4.01 11.52 5.48
CA ALA A 131 -5.15 10.65 5.22
C ALA A 131 -4.73 9.17 5.10
N THR A 132 -5.09 8.37 6.08
CA THR A 132 -4.66 6.97 6.19
C THR A 132 -5.66 6.00 5.57
N TRP A 133 -5.33 4.70 5.56
CA TRP A 133 -6.29 3.67 5.20
C TRP A 133 -7.43 3.57 6.22
N LEU A 134 -7.16 3.80 7.51
CA LEU A 134 -8.18 3.90 8.56
C LEU A 134 -9.24 4.98 8.26
N ASP A 135 -8.81 6.17 7.82
CA ASP A 135 -9.73 7.27 7.50
C ASP A 135 -10.63 6.92 6.31
N ARG A 136 -10.09 6.17 5.32
CA ARG A 136 -10.87 5.66 4.18
C ARG A 136 -11.90 4.63 4.62
N GLN A 137 -11.60 3.79 5.61
CA GLN A 137 -12.58 2.86 6.20
C GLN A 137 -13.70 3.59 6.97
N LEU A 138 -13.38 4.70 7.65
CA LEU A 138 -14.37 5.48 8.40
C LEU A 138 -15.40 6.19 7.50
N VAL A 139 -15.00 6.56 6.27
CA VAL A 139 -15.89 7.25 5.30
C VAL A 139 -16.50 6.30 4.25
N ALA A 140 -16.07 5.04 4.21
CA ALA A 140 -16.55 4.07 3.23
C ALA A 140 -18.05 3.80 3.41
N ARG A 141 -18.78 3.67 2.30
CA ARG A 141 -20.20 3.29 2.31
C ARG A 141 -20.39 1.86 2.82
N GLU A 142 -19.45 1.00 2.47
CA GLU A 142 -19.36 -0.40 2.88
C GLU A 142 -17.96 -0.60 3.49
N PRO A 143 -17.80 -0.39 4.80
CA PRO A 143 -16.55 -0.66 5.50
C PRO A 143 -16.19 -2.14 5.41
N ALA A 144 -14.90 -2.45 5.42
CA ALA A 144 -14.45 -3.84 5.47
C ALA A 144 -14.95 -4.53 6.76
N GLU A 145 -15.43 -5.76 6.62
CA GLU A 145 -15.78 -6.58 7.79
C GLU A 145 -14.50 -7.07 8.47
N PHE A 146 -14.38 -6.81 9.76
CA PHE A 146 -13.23 -7.21 10.57
C PHE A 146 -13.57 -8.45 11.38
N GLY A 147 -12.75 -9.49 11.27
CA GLY A 147 -12.85 -10.69 12.09
C GLY A 147 -12.66 -10.40 13.59
N ASP A 148 -13.17 -11.29 14.44
CA ASP A 148 -13.19 -11.11 15.89
C ASP A 148 -11.82 -11.25 16.58
N GLY A 149 -10.83 -11.82 15.88
CA GLY A 149 -9.49 -12.09 16.38
C GLY A 149 -8.35 -11.65 15.45
N GLY A 150 -7.12 -11.71 15.96
CA GLY A 150 -5.91 -11.33 15.22
C GLY A 150 -5.93 -9.87 14.76
N PHE A 151 -5.40 -9.63 13.56
CA PHE A 151 -5.30 -8.28 12.99
C PHE A 151 -6.63 -7.55 12.85
N GLY A 152 -7.76 -8.26 12.65
CA GLY A 152 -9.09 -7.63 12.63
C GLY A 152 -9.46 -6.94 13.96
N ARG A 153 -8.96 -7.44 15.09
CA ARG A 153 -9.10 -6.78 16.39
C ARG A 153 -8.20 -5.55 16.49
N ASP A 154 -6.94 -5.68 16.07
CA ASP A 154 -5.97 -4.59 16.08
C ASP A 154 -6.48 -3.40 15.25
N VAL A 155 -7.04 -3.67 14.06
CA VAL A 155 -7.65 -2.64 13.20
C VAL A 155 -8.84 -1.98 13.88
N ARG A 156 -9.73 -2.74 14.53
CA ARG A 156 -10.87 -2.16 15.26
C ARG A 156 -10.42 -1.24 16.40
N GLN A 157 -9.38 -1.64 17.15
CA GLN A 157 -8.79 -0.79 18.18
C GLN A 157 -8.17 0.47 17.57
N ALA A 158 -7.37 0.32 16.51
CA ALA A 158 -6.74 1.43 15.81
C ALA A 158 -7.76 2.41 15.21
N LEU A 159 -8.93 1.93 14.73
CA LEU A 159 -10.02 2.80 14.28
C LEU A 159 -10.58 3.64 15.43
N GLN A 160 -10.76 3.05 16.61
CA GLN A 160 -11.23 3.78 17.80
C GLN A 160 -10.21 4.83 18.22
N ASP A 161 -8.94 4.45 18.32
CA ASP A 161 -7.85 5.35 18.71
C ASP A 161 -7.67 6.46 17.68
N ARG A 162 -7.82 6.15 16.37
CA ARG A 162 -7.77 7.12 15.29
C ARG A 162 -8.93 8.11 15.38
N VAL A 163 -10.14 7.66 15.67
CA VAL A 163 -11.29 8.55 15.90
C VAL A 163 -10.99 9.48 17.07
N ASP A 164 -10.44 8.99 18.17
CA ASP A 164 -10.08 9.84 19.31
C ASP A 164 -9.01 10.86 18.96
N HIS A 165 -8.03 10.47 18.15
CA HIS A 165 -7.05 11.40 17.59
C HIS A 165 -7.72 12.48 16.72
N LEU A 166 -8.64 12.13 15.82
CA LEU A 166 -9.37 13.09 14.98
C LEU A 166 -10.25 14.03 15.82
N VAL A 167 -10.88 13.52 16.89
CA VAL A 167 -11.65 14.33 17.84
C VAL A 167 -10.76 15.35 18.55
N SER A 168 -9.56 14.95 18.97
CA SER A 168 -8.59 15.86 19.62
C SER A 168 -8.10 16.99 18.73
N ARG A 169 -8.29 16.87 17.40
CA ARG A 169 -7.91 17.88 16.40
C ARG A 169 -9.11 18.59 15.78
N ASP A 170 -10.30 18.46 16.38
CA ASP A 170 -11.57 19.02 15.88
C ASP A 170 -11.96 18.57 14.46
N LEU A 171 -11.39 17.45 13.98
CA LEU A 171 -11.71 16.83 12.68
C LEU A 171 -12.84 15.80 12.78
N ALA A 172 -13.23 15.44 14.00
CA ALA A 172 -14.36 14.57 14.28
C ALA A 172 -15.05 15.01 15.58
N ARG A 173 -16.33 14.65 15.73
CA ARG A 173 -17.07 14.81 16.99
C ARG A 173 -17.82 13.53 17.31
N ARG A 174 -17.84 13.12 18.57
CA ARG A 174 -18.64 11.99 19.06
C ARG A 174 -20.01 12.50 19.53
N GLU A 175 -21.08 12.05 18.88
CA GLU A 175 -22.47 12.24 19.32
C GLU A 175 -23.03 10.89 19.79
N GLY A 176 -22.86 10.60 21.08
CA GLY A 176 -23.22 9.30 21.67
C GLY A 176 -22.42 8.16 21.04
N GLN A 177 -23.09 7.25 20.35
CA GLN A 177 -22.46 6.14 19.63
C GLN A 177 -22.04 6.49 18.19
N ARG A 178 -22.43 7.66 17.68
CA ARG A 178 -22.11 8.07 16.30
C ARG A 178 -20.89 8.99 16.29
N VAL A 179 -20.03 8.78 15.31
CA VAL A 179 -18.90 9.67 15.02
C VAL A 179 -19.29 10.51 13.82
N ILE A 180 -19.23 11.83 13.95
CA ILE A 180 -19.47 12.77 12.87
C ILE A 180 -18.13 13.35 12.47
N LEU A 181 -17.71 13.03 11.25
CA LEU A 181 -16.49 13.52 10.64
C LEU A 181 -16.75 14.87 9.97
N VAL A 182 -15.72 15.71 9.86
CA VAL A 182 -15.80 16.92 9.03
C VAL A 182 -16.05 16.55 7.57
N ARG A 183 -16.67 17.48 6.82
CA ARG A 183 -16.84 17.31 5.37
C ARG A 183 -15.46 17.29 4.71
N ASN A 184 -15.30 16.44 3.70
CA ASN A 184 -14.05 16.28 2.97
C ASN A 184 -12.84 15.99 3.89
N LEU A 185 -13.05 15.14 4.91
CA LEU A 185 -12.01 14.74 5.87
C LEU A 185 -10.73 14.28 5.16
N ILE A 186 -10.86 13.45 4.12
CA ILE A 186 -9.72 12.89 3.40
C ILE A 186 -8.88 13.99 2.75
N ASP A 187 -9.51 14.91 2.04
CA ASP A 187 -8.82 16.03 1.39
C ASP A 187 -8.18 16.97 2.43
N THR A 188 -8.89 17.22 3.54
CA THR A 188 -8.38 18.07 4.63
C THR A 188 -7.13 17.47 5.29
N LEU A 189 -7.14 16.16 5.55
CA LEU A 189 -5.98 15.45 6.09
C LEU A 189 -4.83 15.41 5.10
N HIS A 190 -5.12 15.15 3.82
CA HIS A 190 -4.12 15.19 2.76
C HIS A 190 -3.44 16.55 2.69
N ASP A 191 -4.23 17.62 2.65
CA ASP A 191 -3.76 18.99 2.56
C ASP A 191 -2.86 19.37 3.73
N HIS A 192 -3.27 19.04 4.96
CA HIS A 192 -2.44 19.27 6.15
C HIS A 192 -1.10 18.53 6.10
N GLU A 193 -1.08 17.28 5.59
CA GLU A 193 0.16 16.52 5.47
C GLU A 193 1.11 17.12 4.43
N VAL A 194 0.57 17.52 3.26
CA VAL A 194 1.36 18.16 2.21
C VAL A 194 1.91 19.51 2.65
N GLU A 195 1.10 20.33 3.32
CA GLU A 195 1.53 21.63 3.84
C GLU A 195 2.60 21.49 4.93
N SER A 196 2.41 20.54 5.86
CA SER A 196 3.40 20.26 6.92
C SER A 196 4.73 19.78 6.35
N LEU A 197 4.70 18.89 5.34
CA LEU A 197 5.90 18.42 4.66
C LEU A 197 6.56 19.58 3.88
N GLY A 198 5.78 20.36 3.15
CA GLY A 198 6.25 21.50 2.38
C GLY A 198 6.93 22.56 3.25
N ALA A 199 6.31 22.94 4.37
CA ALA A 199 6.89 23.89 5.32
C ALA A 199 8.24 23.40 5.88
N ARG A 200 8.32 22.11 6.24
CA ARG A 200 9.56 21.51 6.73
C ARG A 200 10.67 21.52 5.65
N LEU A 201 10.36 21.10 4.43
CA LEU A 201 11.32 21.08 3.33
C LEU A 201 11.77 22.49 2.92
N ALA A 202 10.88 23.48 2.99
CA ALA A 202 11.24 24.87 2.75
C ALA A 202 12.24 25.38 3.80
N ALA A 203 12.04 25.04 5.08
CA ALA A 203 12.98 25.39 6.14
C ALA A 203 14.35 24.68 5.99
N GLU A 204 14.37 23.44 5.50
CA GLU A 204 15.60 22.65 5.30
C GLU A 204 16.39 23.09 4.04
N THR A 205 15.70 23.40 2.94
CA THR A 205 16.32 23.67 1.63
C THR A 205 16.49 25.16 1.32
N GLY A 206 15.75 26.03 2.01
CA GLY A 206 15.68 27.46 1.72
C GLY A 206 14.84 27.81 0.48
N LEU A 207 14.23 26.83 -0.18
CA LEU A 207 13.36 27.03 -1.34
C LEU A 207 11.92 27.35 -0.91
N SER A 208 11.19 28.10 -1.73
CA SER A 208 9.76 28.35 -1.47
C SER A 208 8.91 27.13 -1.84
N PHE A 209 7.95 26.78 -0.98
CA PHE A 209 7.00 25.71 -1.24
C PHE A 209 5.74 26.25 -1.91
N THR A 210 5.37 25.69 -3.07
CA THR A 210 4.11 25.98 -3.76
C THR A 210 3.30 24.70 -3.92
N LYS A 211 2.04 24.71 -3.45
CA LYS A 211 1.12 23.58 -3.63
C LYS A 211 0.72 23.47 -5.10
N ALA A 212 0.79 22.26 -5.66
CA ALA A 212 0.34 22.01 -7.03
C ALA A 212 -1.18 21.86 -7.05
N ALA A 213 -1.86 22.66 -7.87
CA ALA A 213 -3.30 22.53 -8.09
C ALA A 213 -3.60 21.64 -9.31
N ASN A 214 -4.83 21.15 -9.39
CA ASN A 214 -5.30 20.41 -10.55
C ASN A 214 -5.20 21.26 -11.82
N GLY A 215 -4.62 20.71 -12.88
CA GLY A 215 -4.35 21.41 -14.14
C GLY A 215 -3.04 22.21 -14.16
N ASP A 216 -2.28 22.24 -13.05
CA ASP A 216 -1.00 22.94 -13.04
C ASP A 216 0.03 22.23 -13.90
N HIS A 217 0.76 23.03 -14.68
CA HIS A 217 1.98 22.59 -15.33
C HIS A 217 3.13 22.55 -14.31
N VAL A 218 3.76 21.38 -14.20
CA VAL A 218 4.89 21.14 -13.31
C VAL A 218 6.11 20.82 -14.16
N ALA A 219 7.15 21.63 -14.03
CA ALA A 219 8.42 21.46 -14.72
C ALA A 219 9.57 21.66 -13.73
N GLY A 220 10.53 20.75 -13.71
CA GLY A 220 11.69 20.85 -12.83
C GLY A 220 12.47 19.53 -12.72
N ILE A 221 13.43 19.49 -11.82
CA ILE A 221 14.25 18.32 -11.54
C ILE A 221 13.57 17.48 -10.47
N TYR A 222 13.36 16.19 -10.74
CA TYR A 222 12.89 15.26 -9.73
C TYR A 222 14.03 14.96 -8.72
N ARG A 223 13.89 15.44 -7.49
CA ARG A 223 14.94 15.37 -6.45
C ARG A 223 14.82 14.16 -5.55
N ARG A 224 13.61 13.89 -5.06
CA ARG A 224 13.37 12.92 -3.98
C ARG A 224 11.92 12.44 -3.96
N ARG A 225 11.73 11.17 -3.58
CA ARG A 225 10.44 10.56 -3.23
C ARG A 225 10.19 10.61 -1.73
N PHE A 226 8.95 10.81 -1.33
CA PHE A 226 8.48 10.70 0.03
C PHE A 226 7.34 9.69 0.11
N SER A 227 7.39 8.79 1.09
CA SER A 227 6.27 7.92 1.44
C SER A 227 5.53 8.55 2.62
N LEU A 228 4.29 8.94 2.40
CA LEU A 228 3.43 9.60 3.37
C LEU A 228 2.21 8.73 3.71
N ALA A 229 1.43 9.14 4.72
CA ALA A 229 0.21 8.45 5.08
C ALA A 229 -0.82 8.48 3.95
N SER A 230 -0.91 9.63 3.26
CA SER A 230 -1.84 9.85 2.15
C SER A 230 -1.44 9.15 0.85
N GLY A 231 -0.18 8.72 0.73
CA GLY A 231 0.38 8.12 -0.48
C GLY A 231 1.81 8.56 -0.73
N ARG A 232 2.32 8.31 -1.93
CA ARG A 232 3.70 8.65 -2.32
C ARG A 232 3.73 9.98 -3.07
N LEU A 233 4.61 10.90 -2.65
CA LEU A 233 4.82 12.19 -3.31
C LEU A 233 6.24 12.30 -3.87
N ALA A 234 6.38 13.04 -4.95
CA ALA A 234 7.65 13.43 -5.55
C ALA A 234 7.88 14.94 -5.36
N MET A 235 9.10 15.30 -4.99
CA MET A 235 9.54 16.69 -4.97
C MET A 235 10.17 17.06 -6.31
N ILE A 236 9.57 18.05 -6.96
CA ILE A 236 10.06 18.65 -8.20
C ILE A 236 10.59 20.04 -7.91
N ASP A 237 11.88 20.23 -8.16
CA ASP A 237 12.63 21.45 -7.89
C ASP A 237 12.88 22.21 -9.19
N ASN A 238 12.44 23.48 -9.29
CA ASN A 238 12.69 24.32 -10.46
C ASN A 238 13.83 25.35 -10.24
N GLY A 239 14.52 25.29 -9.11
CA GLY A 239 15.63 26.15 -8.73
C GLY A 239 15.23 27.42 -7.95
N LEU A 240 13.94 27.79 -7.94
CA LEU A 240 13.42 28.95 -7.19
C LEU A 240 12.36 28.51 -6.17
N GLU A 241 11.50 27.58 -6.57
CA GLU A 241 10.49 26.94 -5.75
C GLU A 241 10.56 25.42 -5.95
N PHE A 242 9.92 24.70 -5.05
CA PHE A 242 9.63 23.29 -5.26
C PHE A 242 8.15 23.02 -5.11
N LYS A 243 7.69 22.01 -5.86
CA LYS A 243 6.32 21.50 -5.82
C LYS A 243 6.34 20.06 -5.36
N LEU A 244 5.36 19.70 -4.54
CA LEU A 244 5.07 18.32 -4.17
C LEU A 244 3.92 17.82 -5.04
N VAL A 245 4.14 16.69 -5.71
CA VAL A 245 3.16 16.10 -6.63
C VAL A 245 3.00 14.61 -6.39
N PRO A 246 1.85 14.00 -6.73
CA PRO A 246 1.69 12.54 -6.68
C PRO A 246 2.79 11.83 -7.46
N TRP A 247 3.41 10.83 -6.83
CA TRP A 247 4.46 10.03 -7.47
C TRP A 247 3.84 8.96 -8.38
N SER A 248 4.49 8.71 -9.53
CA SER A 248 4.17 7.60 -10.43
C SER A 248 5.42 6.75 -10.70
N PRO A 249 5.29 5.44 -10.96
CA PRO A 249 6.43 4.57 -11.25
C PRO A 249 7.30 5.02 -12.43
N SER A 250 6.71 5.74 -13.39
CA SER A 250 7.42 6.33 -14.52
C SER A 250 8.47 7.38 -14.13
N LEU A 251 8.30 8.05 -12.97
CA LEU A 251 9.25 9.02 -12.44
C LEU A 251 10.50 8.38 -11.84
N GLU A 252 10.41 7.15 -11.35
CA GLU A 252 11.52 6.52 -10.61
C GLU A 252 12.80 6.45 -11.45
N LYS A 253 12.64 6.18 -12.76
CA LYS A 253 13.75 6.12 -13.73
C LYS A 253 14.32 7.50 -14.10
N ARG A 254 13.79 8.58 -13.55
CA ARG A 254 14.13 9.98 -13.87
C ARG A 254 14.67 10.75 -12.67
N LEU A 255 15.10 10.06 -11.60
CA LEU A 255 15.72 10.73 -10.46
C LEU A 255 16.94 11.56 -10.91
N GLY A 256 16.96 12.85 -10.52
CA GLY A 256 17.98 13.81 -10.92
C GLY A 256 17.81 14.39 -12.34
N ASN A 257 16.81 13.95 -13.11
CA ASN A 257 16.54 14.46 -14.46
C ASN A 257 15.39 15.48 -14.46
N GLN A 258 15.36 16.30 -15.51
CA GLN A 258 14.26 17.23 -15.75
C GLN A 258 13.01 16.47 -16.21
N VAL A 259 11.89 16.79 -15.58
CA VAL A 259 10.56 16.24 -15.87
C VAL A 259 9.58 17.37 -16.09
N ILE A 260 8.61 17.13 -16.97
CA ILE A 260 7.52 18.05 -17.28
C ILE A 260 6.22 17.24 -17.27
N GLY A 261 5.18 17.74 -16.62
CA GLY A 261 3.88 17.09 -16.55
C GLY A 261 2.76 18.05 -16.20
N VAL A 262 1.54 17.54 -16.27
CA VAL A 262 0.32 18.24 -15.87
C VAL A 262 -0.39 17.44 -14.79
N VAL A 263 -0.78 18.08 -13.70
CA VAL A 263 -1.52 17.43 -12.62
C VAL A 263 -2.95 17.13 -13.10
N CYS A 264 -3.34 15.86 -13.14
CA CYS A 264 -4.67 15.41 -13.56
C CYS A 264 -5.54 15.04 -12.36
N SER A 265 -6.79 15.53 -12.38
CA SER A 265 -7.76 15.35 -11.31
C SER A 265 -8.54 14.03 -11.37
N ASP A 266 -8.63 13.41 -12.54
CA ASP A 266 -9.43 12.20 -12.78
C ASP A 266 -8.86 10.94 -12.11
N THR A 267 -7.55 10.90 -11.94
CA THR A 267 -6.78 9.75 -11.43
C THR A 267 -5.95 10.10 -10.20
N GLY A 268 -6.00 11.36 -9.73
CA GLY A 268 -5.15 11.86 -8.65
C GLY A 268 -3.65 11.75 -8.95
N GLY A 269 -3.29 11.72 -10.24
CA GLY A 269 -1.93 11.50 -10.75
C GLY A 269 -1.42 12.68 -11.54
N VAL A 270 -0.19 12.56 -12.04
CA VAL A 270 0.41 13.53 -12.96
C VAL A 270 0.63 12.86 -14.30
N ASP A 271 0.10 13.45 -15.37
CA ASP A 271 0.44 13.03 -16.73
C ASP A 271 1.80 13.62 -17.10
N TRP A 272 2.81 12.75 -17.16
CA TRP A 272 4.19 13.14 -17.39
C TRP A 272 4.53 13.09 -18.88
N ASN A 273 4.87 14.24 -19.46
CA ASN A 273 5.46 14.29 -20.79
C ASN A 273 6.98 14.05 -20.70
N LEU A 274 7.34 12.79 -20.47
CA LEU A 274 8.73 12.33 -20.34
C LEU A 274 9.40 12.18 -21.71
N GLY A 275 9.42 13.25 -22.52
CA GLY A 275 10.08 13.39 -23.83
C GLY A 275 10.52 12.08 -24.52
N LYS A 276 9.81 11.67 -25.58
CA LYS A 276 10.24 10.56 -26.44
C LYS A 276 11.71 10.75 -26.85
N LYS A 277 12.52 9.68 -26.74
CA LYS A 277 13.80 9.58 -27.47
C LYS A 277 13.50 9.94 -28.93
N ARG A 278 13.97 11.10 -29.39
CA ARG A 278 14.10 11.37 -30.83
C ARG A 278 15.12 10.35 -31.31
N GLY A 279 14.64 9.23 -31.84
CA GLY A 279 15.47 8.35 -32.65
C GLY A 279 16.02 9.20 -33.78
N ILE A 280 17.33 9.39 -33.78
CA ILE A 280 18.06 9.91 -34.92
C ILE A 280 17.87 8.85 -36.00
N GLY A 281 16.99 9.13 -36.96
CA GLY A 281 16.99 8.43 -38.23
C GLY A 281 18.24 8.86 -38.99
N LEU A 282 19.16 7.91 -39.18
CA LEU A 282 20.09 7.90 -40.30
C LEU A 282 19.47 7.05 -41.40
#